data_AF-A0A1G7DG35-F1
#
_entry.id   AF-A0A1G7DG35-F1
#
_cell.length_a   1.000
_cell.length_b   1.000
_cell.length_c   1.000
_cell.angle_alpha   90.00
_cell.angle_beta   90.00
_cell.angle_gamma   90.00
#
_symmetry.space_group_name_H-M   'P 1'
#
loop_
_entity.id
_entity.type
_entity.pdbx_description
1 polymer ?
#
loop_
_entity_poly.entity_id
_entity_poly.type
_entity_poly.pdbx_seq_one_letter_code
_entity_poly.pdbx_strand_id
1 'polypeptide(L)'
;MDSWLLWSLTGGAVHATDATNAGRTLLFDIRTQRWDGDLLALFDIPRALLPEVIDNAADFGTTRPDLLGGAIRITGMAGDQHAAVVGQGCFAPGMIKSTCGTGAFVLLTMGETFVESRNRLLTTLACRLDGRPVGARSRRVLRSSWRSPCWPPLDCCVAPIPARRPAGGAIRAINAVR
;
A
#
# COMPACT_ATOMS: atom_id res chain seq x y z
N MET A 1 3.94 12.83 0.11
CA MET A 1 4.49 13.29 -1.20
C MET A 1 3.33 13.63 -2.12
N ASP A 2 2.49 12.64 -2.37
CA ASP A 2 1.10 12.74 -2.84
C ASP A 2 0.35 14.02 -2.39
N SER A 3 0.28 14.34 -1.10
CA SER A 3 -0.43 15.53 -0.62
C SER A 3 0.20 16.85 -1.09
N TRP A 4 1.53 16.90 -1.14
CA TRP A 4 2.25 18.07 -1.68
C TRP A 4 2.05 18.21 -3.19
N LEU A 5 2.02 17.10 -3.93
CA LEU A 5 1.75 17.12 -5.37
C LEU A 5 0.34 17.63 -5.63
N LEU A 6 -0.64 17.12 -4.89
CA LEU A 6 -2.03 17.58 -4.99
C LEU A 6 -2.15 19.08 -4.68
N TRP A 7 -1.55 19.52 -3.57
CA TRP A 7 -1.52 20.93 -3.21
C TRP A 7 -0.92 21.80 -4.32
N SER A 8 0.22 21.39 -4.86
CA SER A 8 0.91 22.12 -5.92
C SER A 8 0.10 22.17 -7.22
N LEU A 9 -0.49 21.03 -7.61
CA LEU A 9 -1.29 20.92 -8.84
C LEU A 9 -2.59 21.70 -8.77
N THR A 10 -3.20 21.80 -7.59
CA THR A 10 -4.46 22.52 -7.36
C THR A 10 -4.25 23.99 -6.99
N GLY A 11 -2.99 24.47 -6.97
CA GLY A 11 -2.68 25.85 -6.60
C GLY A 11 -2.97 26.17 -5.12
N GLY A 12 -2.91 25.18 -4.25
CA GLY A 12 -3.19 25.30 -2.83
C GLY A 12 -4.66 25.21 -2.45
N ALA A 13 -5.53 24.82 -3.38
CA ALA A 13 -6.96 24.67 -3.09
C ALA A 13 -7.26 23.40 -2.28
N VAL A 14 -6.47 22.33 -2.42
CA VAL A 14 -6.77 21.03 -1.82
C VAL A 14 -5.59 20.51 -1.01
N HIS A 15 -5.82 20.34 0.30
CA HIS A 15 -4.90 19.68 1.23
C HIS A 15 -5.44 18.30 1.63
N ALA A 16 -5.21 17.30 0.79
CA ALA A 16 -5.65 15.92 1.05
C ALA A 16 -4.55 14.88 0.76
N THR A 17 -4.74 13.68 1.28
CA THR A 17 -3.93 12.47 1.05
C THR A 17 -4.86 11.27 0.93
N ASP A 18 -4.41 10.19 0.31
CA ASP A 18 -5.17 8.94 0.30
C ASP A 18 -4.90 8.08 1.54
N ALA A 19 -5.81 7.15 1.83
CA ALA A 19 -5.72 6.25 2.97
C ALA A 19 -4.42 5.40 3.01
N THR A 20 -3.88 4.99 1.85
CA THR A 20 -2.66 4.17 1.80
C THR A 20 -1.42 4.98 2.17
N ASN A 21 -1.31 6.23 1.74
CA ASN A 21 -0.22 7.12 2.16
C ASN A 21 -0.37 7.54 3.62
N ALA A 22 -1.58 7.87 4.08
CA ALA A 22 -1.85 8.17 5.48
C ALA A 22 -1.41 7.02 6.40
N GLY A 23 -1.72 5.77 6.05
CA GLY A 23 -1.32 4.57 6.79
C GLY A 23 0.21 4.35 6.91
N ARG A 24 1.04 5.10 6.19
CA ARG A 24 2.51 5.01 6.25
C ARG A 24 3.14 6.07 7.15
N THR A 25 2.36 6.96 7.73
CA THR A 25 2.83 8.08 8.56
C THR A 25 3.12 7.69 10.01
N LEU A 26 2.65 6.51 10.46
CA LEU A 26 2.55 6.12 11.87
C LEU A 26 1.59 6.97 12.72
N LEU A 27 0.88 7.95 12.13
CA LEU A 27 -0.05 8.83 12.83
C LEU A 27 -1.53 8.52 12.52
N PHE A 28 -1.76 7.59 11.59
CA PHE A 28 -3.09 7.23 11.11
C PHE A 28 -3.46 5.83 11.59
N ASP A 29 -4.58 5.71 12.28
CA ASP A 29 -5.15 4.42 12.66
C ASP A 29 -5.88 3.81 11.46
N ILE A 30 -5.33 2.72 10.94
CA ILE A 30 -5.84 1.98 9.79
C ILE A 30 -7.14 1.19 10.08
N ARG A 31 -7.48 0.96 11.36
CA ARG A 31 -8.74 0.33 11.77
C ARG A 31 -9.86 1.36 11.84
N THR A 32 -9.63 2.50 12.50
CA THR A 32 -10.64 3.55 12.65
C THR A 32 -10.70 4.52 11.46
N GLN A 33 -9.72 4.45 10.56
CA GLN A 33 -9.60 5.30 9.37
C GLN A 33 -9.51 6.80 9.71
N ARG A 34 -8.80 7.13 10.80
CA ARG A 34 -8.65 8.50 11.31
C ARG A 34 -7.24 8.75 11.80
N TRP A 35 -6.83 10.02 11.77
CA TRP A 35 -5.66 10.47 12.51
C TRP A 35 -5.84 10.20 14.01
N ASP A 36 -4.85 9.53 14.60
CA ASP A 36 -4.85 9.05 15.98
C ASP A 36 -4.51 10.21 16.94
N GLY A 37 -5.45 10.56 17.83
CA GLY A 37 -5.28 11.70 18.73
C GLY A 37 -4.17 11.50 19.75
N ASP A 38 -3.96 10.27 20.22
CA ASP A 38 -2.98 9.96 21.25
C ASP A 38 -1.57 10.03 20.66
N LEU A 39 -1.39 9.52 19.43
CA LEU A 39 -0.11 9.63 18.71
C LEU A 39 0.22 11.07 18.34
N LEU A 40 -0.78 11.86 17.91
CA LEU A 40 -0.57 13.28 17.63
C LEU A 40 -0.17 14.06 18.90
N ALA A 41 -0.82 13.79 20.03
CA ALA A 41 -0.45 14.40 21.31
C ALA A 41 0.96 13.96 21.75
N LEU A 42 1.30 12.68 21.58
CA LEU A 42 2.61 12.13 21.94
C LEU A 42 3.77 12.81 21.17
N PHE A 43 3.55 13.13 19.89
CA PHE A 43 4.55 13.78 19.04
C PHE A 43 4.41 15.31 18.99
N ASP A 44 3.50 15.90 19.76
CA ASP A 44 3.20 17.33 19.77
C ASP A 44 2.86 17.89 18.37
N ILE A 45 2.00 17.18 17.63
CA ILE A 45 1.61 17.53 16.27
C ILE A 45 0.18 18.11 16.27
N PRO A 46 -0.01 19.39 15.90
CA PRO A 46 -1.34 19.97 15.75
C PRO A 46 -2.13 19.29 14.63
N ARG A 47 -3.34 18.81 14.93
CA ARG A 47 -4.23 18.15 13.95
C ARG A 47 -4.52 19.01 12.71
N ALA A 48 -4.56 20.33 12.88
CA ALA A 48 -4.84 21.28 11.79
C ALA A 48 -3.77 21.29 10.68
N LEU A 49 -2.58 20.74 10.93
CA LEU A 49 -1.53 20.62 9.92
C LEU A 49 -1.67 19.38 9.04
N LEU A 50 -2.58 18.46 9.38
CA LEU A 50 -2.70 17.20 8.68
C LEU A 50 -3.68 17.30 7.51
N PRO A 51 -3.37 16.66 6.37
CA PRO A 51 -4.30 16.58 5.25
C PRO A 51 -5.59 15.86 5.63
N GLU A 52 -6.67 16.17 4.91
CA GLU A 52 -7.85 15.32 4.87
C GLU A 52 -7.51 13.96 4.23
N VAL A 53 -7.99 12.87 4.83
CA VAL A 53 -7.74 11.51 4.31
C VAL A 53 -8.96 11.04 3.52
N ILE A 54 -8.83 10.95 2.21
CA ILE A 54 -9.90 10.56 1.29
C ILE A 54 -9.61 9.21 0.62
N ASP A 55 -10.62 8.68 -0.07
CA ASP A 55 -10.54 7.36 -0.72
C ASP A 55 -9.52 7.37 -1.86
N ASN A 56 -8.98 6.18 -2.17
CA ASN A 56 -7.98 6.05 -3.24
C ASN A 56 -8.54 6.40 -4.62
N ALA A 57 -9.85 6.22 -4.81
CA ALA A 57 -10.60 6.67 -5.97
C ALA A 57 -11.68 7.65 -5.49
N ALA A 58 -11.42 8.94 -5.69
CA ALA A 58 -12.26 10.03 -5.22
C ALA A 58 -12.04 11.26 -6.11
N ASP A 59 -12.90 12.27 -6.03
CA ASP A 59 -12.61 13.55 -6.67
C ASP A 59 -11.66 14.36 -5.78
N PHE A 60 -10.40 14.50 -6.18
CA PHE A 60 -9.39 15.32 -5.49
C PHE A 60 -9.37 16.76 -6.01
N GLY A 61 -10.25 17.11 -6.95
CA GLY A 61 -10.29 18.41 -7.61
C GLY A 61 -9.61 18.41 -8.97
N THR A 62 -9.33 19.61 -9.46
CA THR A 62 -8.83 19.84 -10.81
C THR A 62 -7.50 20.56 -10.77
N THR A 63 -6.56 20.16 -11.63
CA THR A 63 -5.30 20.86 -11.80
C THR A 63 -5.55 22.30 -12.27
N ARG A 64 -4.63 23.20 -11.91
CA ARG A 64 -4.56 24.51 -12.52
C ARG A 64 -4.47 24.41 -14.05
N PRO A 65 -5.28 25.17 -14.82
CA PRO A 65 -5.30 25.07 -16.27
C PRO A 65 -3.96 25.42 -16.94
N ASP A 66 -3.15 26.27 -16.31
CA ASP A 66 -1.89 26.75 -16.85
C ASP A 66 -0.72 25.76 -16.70
N LEU A 67 -0.90 24.65 -15.96
CA LEU A 67 0.19 23.69 -15.70
C LEU A 67 0.34 22.63 -16.80
N LEU A 68 -0.76 22.16 -17.39
CA LEU A 68 -0.80 20.97 -18.25
C LEU A 68 -1.50 21.23 -19.60
N GLY A 69 -1.61 22.51 -20.00
CA GLY A 69 -2.31 22.90 -21.23
C GLY A 69 -3.85 22.81 -21.13
N GLY A 70 -4.38 22.70 -19.91
CA GLY A 70 -5.80 22.54 -19.62
C GLY A 70 -6.04 22.07 -18.19
N ALA A 71 -7.30 22.17 -17.75
CA ALA A 71 -7.71 21.70 -16.44
C ALA A 71 -7.96 20.19 -16.48
N ILE A 72 -7.23 19.40 -15.69
CA ILE A 72 -7.33 17.94 -15.65
C ILE A 72 -7.85 17.51 -14.28
N ARG A 73 -8.86 16.65 -14.25
CA ARG A 73 -9.40 16.11 -12.99
C ARG A 73 -8.42 15.11 -12.37
N ILE A 74 -8.16 15.25 -11.08
CA ILE A 74 -7.38 14.32 -10.29
C ILE A 74 -8.37 13.39 -9.59
N THR A 75 -8.40 12.11 -9.98
CA THR A 75 -9.43 11.16 -9.53
C THR A 75 -8.89 9.94 -8.78
N GLY A 76 -7.56 9.83 -8.66
CA GLY A 76 -6.91 8.68 -8.06
C GLY A 76 -5.59 9.03 -7.41
N MET A 77 -5.36 8.47 -6.24
CA MET A 77 -4.13 8.64 -5.48
C MET A 77 -3.86 7.37 -4.67
N ALA A 78 -2.63 6.86 -4.72
CA ALA A 78 -2.19 5.73 -3.94
C ALA A 78 -0.67 5.77 -3.76
N GLY A 79 -0.17 5.20 -2.67
CA GLY A 79 1.27 4.98 -2.50
C GLY A 79 1.79 4.00 -3.55
N ASP A 80 3.04 4.18 -4.00
CA ASP A 80 3.69 3.42 -5.07
C ASP A 80 3.45 1.89 -5.05
N GLN A 81 3.75 1.23 -3.93
CA GLN A 81 3.60 -0.21 -3.80
C GLN A 81 2.14 -0.65 -3.70
N HIS A 82 1.26 0.22 -3.19
CA HIS A 82 -0.18 -0.02 -3.13
C HIS A 82 -0.82 0.15 -4.50
N ALA A 83 -0.38 1.15 -5.27
CA ALA A 83 -0.76 1.33 -6.67
C ALA A 83 -0.36 0.12 -7.52
N ALA A 84 0.80 -0.48 -7.26
CA ALA A 84 1.22 -1.72 -7.93
C ALA A 84 0.32 -2.93 -7.61
N VAL A 85 -0.31 -2.96 -6.42
CA VAL A 85 -1.29 -4.00 -6.04
C VAL A 85 -2.61 -3.78 -6.75
N VAL A 86 -3.10 -2.54 -6.77
CA VAL A 86 -4.32 -2.13 -7.49
C VAL A 86 -4.17 -2.39 -8.99
N GLY A 87 -3.06 -1.97 -9.60
CA GLY A 87 -2.81 -2.14 -11.04
C GLY A 87 -2.65 -3.59 -11.49
N GLN A 88 -2.37 -4.51 -10.55
CA GLN A 88 -2.30 -5.96 -10.80
C GLN A 88 -3.62 -6.68 -10.46
N GLY A 89 -4.67 -5.94 -10.07
CA GLY A 89 -5.96 -6.52 -9.70
C GLY A 89 -5.94 -7.34 -8.42
N CYS A 90 -4.95 -7.12 -7.53
CA CYS A 90 -4.72 -7.91 -6.32
C CYS A 90 -5.68 -7.55 -5.17
N PHE A 91 -6.99 -7.62 -5.41
CA PHE A 91 -8.03 -7.25 -4.45
C PHE A 91 -8.51 -8.40 -3.56
N ALA A 92 -8.34 -9.65 -4.01
CA ALA A 92 -8.82 -10.80 -3.25
C ALA A 92 -7.87 -11.16 -2.09
N PRO A 93 -8.41 -11.59 -0.93
CA PRO A 93 -7.59 -12.13 0.15
C PRO A 93 -6.71 -13.28 -0.32
N GLY A 94 -5.46 -13.30 0.10
CA GLY A 94 -4.49 -14.32 -0.28
C GLY A 94 -3.72 -14.01 -1.57
N MET A 95 -4.09 -12.97 -2.32
CA MET A 95 -3.28 -12.50 -3.46
C MET A 95 -2.02 -11.81 -2.95
N ILE A 96 -0.89 -12.15 -3.57
CA ILE A 96 0.40 -11.53 -3.31
C ILE A 96 0.81 -10.68 -4.51
N LYS A 97 1.46 -9.55 -4.24
CA LYS A 97 2.29 -8.83 -5.20
C LYS A 97 3.70 -8.71 -4.65
N SER A 98 4.69 -8.97 -5.50
CA SER A 98 6.08 -8.59 -5.27
C SER A 98 6.53 -7.54 -6.29
N THR A 99 7.18 -6.48 -5.81
CA THR A 99 7.91 -5.51 -6.64
C THR A 99 9.40 -5.76 -6.42
N CYS A 100 10.08 -6.26 -7.46
CA CYS A 100 11.51 -6.60 -7.41
C CYS A 100 12.32 -5.53 -8.15
N GLY A 101 12.94 -4.62 -7.39
CA GLY A 101 13.94 -3.65 -7.88
C GLY A 101 15.20 -3.71 -7.01
N THR A 102 15.83 -2.56 -6.71
CA THR A 102 16.99 -2.46 -5.78
C THR A 102 16.73 -3.09 -4.41
N GLY A 103 15.47 -3.17 -4.00
CA GLY A 103 14.98 -4.03 -2.93
C GLY A 103 13.70 -4.73 -3.37
N ALA A 104 13.36 -5.84 -2.71
CA ALA A 104 12.10 -6.55 -2.93
C ALA A 104 11.08 -6.15 -1.86
N PHE A 105 9.88 -5.76 -2.28
CA PHE A 105 8.74 -5.52 -1.41
C PHE A 105 7.64 -6.51 -1.75
N VAL A 106 7.19 -7.24 -0.73
CA VAL A 106 6.07 -8.18 -0.87
C VAL A 106 4.89 -7.61 -0.12
N LEU A 107 3.72 -7.63 -0.77
CA LEU A 107 2.45 -7.16 -0.27
C LEU A 107 1.41 -8.28 -0.44
N LEU A 108 0.83 -8.72 0.67
CA LEU A 108 -0.20 -9.76 0.73
C LEU A 108 -1.53 -9.09 1.07
N THR A 109 -2.52 -9.19 0.19
CA THR A 109 -3.87 -8.70 0.43
C THR A 109 -4.59 -9.63 1.41
N MET A 110 -5.22 -9.06 2.45
CA MET A 110 -5.85 -9.80 3.55
C MET A 110 -7.38 -9.63 3.59
N GLY A 111 -7.96 -8.80 2.71
CA GLY A 111 -9.37 -8.39 2.79
C GLY A 111 -9.58 -7.32 3.87
N GLU A 112 -10.82 -7.18 4.35
CA GLU A 112 -11.21 -6.09 5.27
C GLU A 112 -10.77 -6.33 6.73
N THR A 113 -10.15 -7.47 7.04
CA THR A 113 -9.73 -7.81 8.41
C THR A 113 -8.26 -7.48 8.66
N PHE A 114 -8.02 -6.53 9.56
CA PHE A 114 -6.67 -6.17 10.04
C PHE A 114 -6.20 -7.13 11.14
N VAL A 115 -5.35 -8.08 10.76
CA VAL A 115 -4.77 -9.07 11.69
C VAL A 115 -3.30 -8.78 11.89
N GLU A 116 -2.89 -8.62 13.15
CA GLU A 116 -1.49 -8.46 13.51
C GLU A 116 -0.61 -9.59 12.98
N SER A 117 0.60 -9.24 12.56
CA SER A 117 1.53 -10.23 12.05
C SER A 117 2.31 -10.88 13.19
N ARG A 118 2.28 -12.22 13.23
CA ARG A 118 3.18 -13.02 14.10
C ARG A 118 4.58 -13.21 13.50
N ASN A 119 4.80 -12.74 12.27
CA ASN A 119 6.00 -13.00 11.47
C ASN A 119 6.76 -11.72 11.12
N ARG A 120 6.67 -10.67 11.94
CA ARG A 120 7.33 -9.36 11.73
C ARG A 120 7.01 -8.72 10.36
N LEU A 121 5.78 -8.92 9.87
CA LEU A 121 5.25 -8.18 8.72
C LEU A 121 4.54 -6.92 9.22
N LEU A 122 4.66 -5.82 8.48
CA LEU A 122 3.91 -4.61 8.76
C LEU A 122 2.48 -4.76 8.23
N THR A 123 1.49 -4.60 9.10
CA THR A 123 0.08 -4.52 8.66
C THR A 123 -0.17 -3.10 8.15
N THR A 124 -0.73 -2.97 6.96
CA THR A 124 -0.95 -1.71 6.23
C THR A 124 -2.25 -1.78 5.45
N LEU A 125 -2.66 -0.69 4.81
CA LEU A 125 -3.77 -0.68 3.85
C LEU A 125 -3.29 -1.16 2.48
N ALA A 126 -4.12 -1.89 1.75
CA ALA A 126 -3.95 -2.16 0.31
C ALA A 126 -4.57 -1.02 -0.52
N CYS A 127 -5.80 -0.66 -0.18
CA CYS A 127 -6.55 0.48 -0.71
C CYS A 127 -7.77 0.75 0.18
N ARG A 128 -8.45 1.86 -0.05
CA ARG A 128 -9.77 2.19 0.47
C ARG A 128 -10.63 2.68 -0.69
N LEU A 129 -11.73 1.99 -0.93
CA LEU A 129 -12.68 2.26 -2.02
C LEU A 129 -14.09 2.26 -1.44
N ASP A 130 -14.89 3.26 -1.78
CA ASP A 130 -16.26 3.44 -1.28
C ASP A 130 -16.36 3.37 0.26
N GLY A 131 -15.40 4.00 0.95
CA GLY A 131 -15.26 3.99 2.40
C GLY A 131 -14.83 2.65 3.00
N ARG A 132 -14.58 1.62 2.19
CA ARG A 132 -14.21 0.27 2.65
C ARG A 132 -12.70 0.06 2.55
N PRO A 133 -12.00 -0.08 3.69
CA PRO A 133 -10.57 -0.31 3.69
C PRO A 133 -10.27 -1.80 3.45
N VAL A 134 -9.43 -2.08 2.46
CA VAL A 134 -8.83 -3.39 2.24
C VAL A 134 -7.47 -3.41 2.94
N GLY A 135 -7.28 -4.33 3.87
CA GLY A 135 -6.02 -4.54 4.57
C GLY A 135 -5.00 -5.35 3.76
N ALA A 136 -3.73 -5.11 4.04
CA ALA A 136 -2.61 -5.86 3.53
C ALA A 136 -1.51 -6.05 4.56
N ARG A 137 -0.64 -7.01 4.31
CA ARG A 137 0.64 -7.16 5.02
C ARG A 137 1.78 -6.89 4.07
N SER A 138 2.69 -6.03 4.48
CA SER A 138 3.88 -5.66 3.72
C SER A 138 5.15 -6.04 4.46
N ARG A 139 6.19 -6.39 3.71
CA ARG A 139 7.56 -6.47 4.21
C ARG A 139 8.54 -6.14 3.10
N ARG A 140 9.58 -5.39 3.44
CA ARG A 140 10.80 -5.33 2.62
C ARG A 140 11.57 -6.62 2.86
N VAL A 141 11.75 -7.42 1.81
CA VAL A 141 12.37 -8.75 1.87
C VAL A 141 13.87 -8.69 1.58
N LEU A 142 14.35 -7.69 0.81
CA LEU A 142 15.77 -7.56 0.46
C LEU A 142 16.28 -6.11 0.62
N ARG A 143 17.45 -5.96 1.26
CA ARG A 143 18.29 -4.74 1.23
C ARG A 143 19.40 -5.00 0.18
N SER A 144 19.39 -4.29 -0.94
CA SER A 144 20.40 -4.27 -2.02
C SER A 144 20.70 -5.59 -2.74
N SER A 145 20.18 -5.77 -3.96
CA SER A 145 20.47 -6.93 -4.84
C SER A 145 21.26 -6.59 -6.13
N TRP A 146 21.73 -5.36 -6.33
CA TRP A 146 22.38 -4.94 -7.58
C TRP A 146 23.70 -5.66 -7.95
N ARG A 147 24.19 -6.62 -7.14
CA ARG A 147 25.44 -7.35 -7.39
C ARG A 147 25.26 -8.79 -7.92
N SER A 148 24.07 -9.18 -8.37
CA SER A 148 23.87 -10.52 -8.93
C SER A 148 23.24 -10.45 -10.33
N PRO A 149 23.95 -10.83 -11.40
CA PRO A 149 23.49 -10.73 -12.80
C PRO A 149 22.34 -11.69 -13.20
N CYS A 150 21.73 -12.41 -12.26
CA CYS A 150 20.94 -13.62 -12.56
C CYS A 150 19.44 -13.51 -12.27
N TRP A 151 18.85 -12.31 -12.17
CA TRP A 151 17.39 -12.17 -12.06
C TRP A 151 16.79 -11.86 -13.43
N PRO A 152 15.88 -12.70 -13.97
CA PRO A 152 15.17 -12.37 -15.20
C PRO A 152 14.30 -11.12 -14.98
N PRO A 153 14.05 -10.33 -16.04
CA PRO A 153 13.22 -9.14 -15.94
C PRO A 153 11.76 -9.52 -15.66
N LEU A 154 11.16 -8.87 -14.66
CA LEU A 154 9.70 -8.74 -14.49
C LEU A 154 8.88 -10.03 -14.31
N ASP A 155 9.04 -10.74 -13.18
CA ASP A 155 7.99 -11.67 -12.73
C ASP A 155 7.18 -11.09 -11.57
N CYS A 156 5.99 -10.60 -11.93
CA CYS A 156 4.91 -10.25 -11.02
C CYS A 156 4.22 -11.56 -10.58
N CYS A 157 4.69 -12.21 -9.52
CA CYS A 157 3.98 -13.38 -8.99
C CYS A 157 2.66 -12.92 -8.32
N VAL A 158 1.57 -12.95 -9.08
CA VAL A 158 0.19 -12.97 -8.55
C VAL A 158 -0.17 -14.44 -8.39
N ALA A 159 -0.01 -14.96 -7.18
CA ALA A 159 -0.48 -16.29 -6.84
C ALA A 159 -1.40 -16.19 -5.62
N PRO A 160 -2.61 -16.78 -5.65
CA PRO A 160 -3.35 -17.01 -4.43
C PRO A 160 -2.54 -17.96 -3.54
N ILE A 161 -2.25 -17.57 -2.30
CA ILE A 161 -1.72 -18.53 -1.32
C ILE A 161 -2.85 -19.54 -1.07
N PRO A 162 -2.68 -20.84 -1.33
CA PRO A 162 -3.68 -21.83 -0.96
C PRO A 162 -3.91 -21.77 0.56
N ALA A 163 -5.17 -21.72 0.99
CA ALA A 163 -5.53 -21.81 2.39
C ALA A 163 -4.82 -23.03 3.02
N ARG A 164 -4.26 -22.86 4.23
CA ARG A 164 -3.59 -23.96 4.96
C ARG A 164 -4.51 -25.18 4.96
N ARG A 165 -4.08 -26.27 4.32
CA ARG A 165 -4.67 -27.59 4.59
C ARG A 165 -4.47 -27.88 6.09
N PRO A 166 -5.47 -28.43 6.79
CA PRO A 166 -5.29 -28.87 8.17
C PRO A 166 -4.14 -29.88 8.23
N ALA A 167 -3.33 -29.80 9.28
CA ALA A 167 -2.17 -30.65 9.47
C ALA A 167 -2.61 -32.12 9.51
N GLY A 168 -2.27 -32.87 8.46
CA GLY A 168 -2.51 -34.30 8.38
C GLY A 168 -2.06 -34.85 7.02
N GLY A 169 -0.98 -35.65 7.02
CA GLY A 169 -0.63 -36.51 5.89
C GLY A 169 0.68 -36.19 5.19
N ALA A 170 1.74 -36.88 5.65
CA ALA A 170 2.97 -37.30 4.98
C ALA A 170 3.34 -36.66 3.62
N ILE A 171 4.44 -35.89 3.60
CA ILE A 171 5.24 -35.70 2.39
C ILE A 171 6.57 -36.41 2.60
N ARG A 172 6.75 -37.48 1.82
CA ARG A 172 7.98 -38.28 1.71
C ARG A 172 9.13 -37.38 1.25
N ALA A 173 10.27 -37.56 1.91
CA ALA A 173 11.56 -37.07 1.47
C ALA A 173 11.90 -37.60 0.06
N ILE A 174 12.40 -36.72 -0.82
CA ILE A 174 13.22 -37.12 -1.95
C ILE A 174 14.51 -36.30 -1.88
N ASN A 175 15.57 -36.99 -1.46
CA ASN A 175 16.97 -36.61 -1.62
C ASN A 175 17.54 -37.40 -2.81
N ALA A 176 18.50 -36.78 -3.52
CA ALA A 176 19.58 -37.33 -4.37
C ALA A 176 19.63 -36.57 -5.71
N VAL A 177 20.62 -35.68 -5.93
CA VAL A 177 21.98 -35.99 -6.41
C VAL A 177 21.96 -36.84 -7.68
N ARG A 178 22.12 -36.19 -8.83
CA ARG A 178 23.13 -36.44 -9.87
C ARG A 178 23.27 -35.20 -10.75
#